data_AF-A0A832XHC1-F1
#
_entry.id   AF-A0A832XHC1-F1
#
_cell.length_a   1.000
_cell.length_b   1.000
_cell.length_c   1.000
_cell.angle_alpha   90.00
_cell.angle_beta   90.00
_cell.angle_gamma   90.00
#
_symmetry.space_group_name_H-M   'P 1'
#
loop_
_entity.id
_entity.type
_entity.pdbx_description
1 polymer ?
#
loop_
_entity_poly.entity_id
_entity_poly.type
_entity_poly.pdbx_seq_one_letter_code
_entity_poly.pdbx_strand_id
1 'polypeptide(L)'
;SQVSRDFPRVPKVIIDYLKYYTHKDLRAAFNEPLEKVVTIDSGVISTRHLFRMPYALHPKTWLASIPIAKDELENFDTSKAKVENLKIEKKFLNTAEKFENEATELLQAAFDWAQKDATEKKKISIEEFKLPISAIPPEFWPPCMHNILRGLEDGKKRSVFVLTTYLHNIGWKKDDIERFLLSWNEKNKPPLRENIVKLQFEGQFKRQKPQMAPNCDNMGYYKGYGVCTPDSFCATIKNPVTYTLRKFRAAQPKKKLLKKERKTRVRTGYDEYGLMKR
;
A
#
# COMPACT_ATOMS: atom_id res chain seq x y z
N SER A 1 10.02 -18.59 16.69
CA SER A 1 11.19 -18.50 15.80
C SER A 1 11.36 -17.08 15.28
N GLN A 2 12.56 -16.69 14.81
CA GLN A 2 12.82 -15.39 14.19
C GLN A 2 11.83 -15.11 13.03
N VAL A 3 11.49 -16.15 12.26
CA VAL A 3 10.48 -16.13 11.17
C VAL A 3 9.11 -15.62 11.63
N SER A 4 8.66 -15.98 12.83
CA SER A 4 7.39 -15.50 13.38
C SER A 4 7.41 -14.01 13.73
N ARG A 5 8.59 -13.44 14.06
CA ARG A 5 8.75 -12.00 14.35
C ARG A 5 8.75 -11.15 13.09
N ASP A 6 9.17 -11.74 11.98
CA ASP A 6 9.21 -11.09 10.67
C ASP A 6 7.92 -11.26 9.86
N PHE A 7 6.82 -11.75 10.47
CA PHE A 7 5.49 -11.71 9.86
C PHE A 7 4.90 -10.28 9.92
N PRO A 8 4.27 -9.77 8.85
CA PRO A 8 3.96 -10.41 7.56
C PRO A 8 5.00 -10.14 6.46
N ARG A 9 6.19 -9.63 6.80
CA ARG A 9 7.22 -9.29 5.81
C ARG A 9 7.69 -10.53 5.05
N VAL A 10 7.95 -11.64 5.74
CA VAL A 10 8.43 -12.88 5.12
C VAL A 10 7.49 -13.38 4.00
N PRO A 11 6.18 -13.60 4.24
CA PRO A 11 5.28 -14.03 3.16
C PRO A 11 5.13 -13.01 2.02
N LYS A 12 5.24 -11.70 2.30
CA LYS A 12 5.19 -10.67 1.24
C LYS A 12 6.37 -10.80 0.28
N VAL A 13 7.57 -11.00 0.82
CA VAL A 13 8.77 -11.22 0.02
C VAL A 13 8.63 -12.44 -0.88
N ILE A 14 8.07 -13.53 -0.37
CA ILE A 14 7.79 -14.75 -1.17
C ILE A 14 6.80 -14.45 -2.31
N ILE A 15 5.71 -13.72 -2.04
CA ILE A 15 4.76 -13.33 -3.09
C ILE A 15 5.43 -12.48 -4.16
N ASP A 16 6.20 -11.47 -3.75
CA ASP A 16 6.83 -10.56 -4.70
C ASP A 16 7.86 -11.29 -5.56
N TYR A 17 8.61 -12.23 -4.98
CA TYR A 17 9.49 -13.14 -5.70
C TYR A 17 8.71 -13.98 -6.72
N LEU A 18 7.64 -14.66 -6.30
CA LEU A 18 6.81 -15.49 -7.19
C LEU A 18 6.22 -14.66 -8.33
N LYS A 19 5.70 -13.46 -8.03
CA LYS A 19 5.20 -12.54 -9.06
C LYS A 19 6.29 -12.20 -10.06
N TYR A 20 7.48 -11.85 -9.59
CA TYR A 20 8.58 -11.47 -10.48
C TYR A 20 8.91 -12.56 -11.50
N TYR A 21 9.05 -13.82 -11.05
CA TYR A 21 9.43 -14.93 -11.92
C TYR A 21 8.27 -15.48 -12.76
N THR A 22 7.06 -15.55 -12.22
CA THR A 22 5.89 -16.08 -12.95
C THR A 22 5.28 -15.08 -13.93
N HIS A 23 5.60 -13.78 -13.83
CA HIS A 23 5.00 -12.74 -14.66
C HIS A 23 5.20 -12.95 -16.16
N LYS A 24 6.37 -13.43 -16.60
CA LYS A 24 6.63 -13.65 -18.03
C LYS A 24 5.83 -14.83 -18.58
N ASP A 25 5.86 -15.96 -17.88
CA ASP A 25 5.19 -17.18 -18.32
C ASP A 25 3.66 -17.03 -18.29
N LEU A 26 3.12 -16.36 -17.27
CA LEU A 26 1.69 -16.09 -17.18
C LEU A 26 1.23 -15.09 -18.25
N ARG A 27 2.02 -14.07 -18.56
CA ARG A 27 1.70 -13.13 -19.65
C ARG A 27 1.73 -13.82 -21.02
N ALA A 28 2.67 -14.74 -21.23
CA ALA A 28 2.74 -15.54 -22.45
C ALA A 28 1.53 -16.48 -22.59
N ALA A 29 1.08 -17.10 -21.49
CA ALA A 29 -0.03 -18.04 -21.51
C ALA A 29 -1.41 -17.38 -21.73
N PHE A 30 -1.62 -16.18 -21.18
CA PHE A 30 -2.95 -15.55 -21.15
C PHE A 30 -3.10 -14.31 -22.04
N ASN A 31 -2.01 -13.85 -22.67
CA ASN A 31 -1.96 -12.67 -23.55
C ASN A 31 -2.57 -11.37 -22.95
N GLU A 32 -2.64 -11.29 -21.62
CA GLU A 32 -3.17 -10.16 -20.86
C GLU A 32 -2.20 -9.81 -19.72
N PRO A 33 -2.24 -8.57 -19.18
CA PRO A 33 -1.48 -8.20 -17.99
C PRO A 33 -1.86 -9.10 -16.80
N LEU A 34 -0.86 -9.53 -16.02
CA LEU A 34 -1.03 -10.46 -14.90
C LEU A 34 -2.09 -9.97 -13.91
N GLU A 35 -2.18 -8.66 -13.68
CA GLU A 35 -3.14 -8.03 -12.78
C GLU A 35 -4.60 -8.22 -13.19
N LYS A 36 -4.86 -8.55 -14.47
CA LYS A 36 -6.20 -8.87 -14.97
C LYS A 36 -6.53 -10.36 -14.94
N VAL A 37 -5.51 -11.22 -14.92
CA VAL A 37 -5.67 -12.67 -15.06
C VAL A 37 -5.55 -13.38 -13.72
N VAL A 38 -4.55 -13.03 -12.92
CA VAL A 38 -4.30 -13.62 -11.59
C VAL A 38 -3.81 -12.54 -10.63
N THR A 39 -4.69 -12.10 -9.73
CA THR A 39 -4.31 -11.32 -8.56
C THR A 39 -4.04 -12.25 -7.39
N ILE A 40 -2.78 -12.31 -6.93
CA ILE A 40 -2.45 -12.94 -5.65
C ILE A 40 -3.08 -12.11 -4.53
N ASP A 41 -4.08 -12.66 -3.84
CA ASP A 41 -4.75 -12.01 -2.72
C ASP A 41 -3.81 -11.92 -1.51
N SER A 42 -3.01 -10.86 -1.49
CA SER A 42 -2.14 -10.52 -0.35
C SER A 42 -2.92 -10.21 0.94
N GLY A 43 -4.25 -10.04 0.86
CA GLY A 43 -5.14 -9.92 2.00
C GLY A 43 -5.11 -11.17 2.88
N VAL A 44 -4.88 -12.35 2.30
CA VAL A 44 -4.73 -13.62 3.03
C VAL A 44 -3.54 -13.61 3.99
N ILE A 45 -2.52 -12.77 3.77
CA ILE A 45 -1.38 -12.58 4.68
C ILE A 45 -1.66 -11.41 5.63
N SER A 46 -2.84 -11.41 6.25
CA SER A 46 -3.13 -10.53 7.37
C SER A 46 -3.21 -11.35 8.64
N THR A 47 -2.88 -10.77 9.79
CA THR A 47 -3.05 -11.41 11.10
C THR A 47 -4.50 -11.85 11.37
N ARG A 48 -5.47 -11.40 10.56
CA ARG A 48 -6.90 -11.70 10.67
C ARG A 48 -7.42 -12.68 9.61
N HIS A 49 -6.64 -13.03 8.60
CA HIS A 49 -7.05 -13.94 7.54
C HIS A 49 -6.26 -15.24 7.68
N LEU A 50 -6.69 -16.09 8.61
CA LEU A 50 -6.14 -17.44 8.75
C LEU A 50 -6.72 -18.31 7.63
N PHE A 51 -5.86 -19.08 6.97
CA PHE A 51 -6.31 -20.17 6.11
C PHE A 51 -7.10 -21.17 6.98
N ARG A 52 -8.23 -21.67 6.47
CA ARG A 52 -8.94 -22.73 7.16
C ARG A 52 -8.25 -24.05 6.87
N MET A 53 -7.80 -24.70 7.92
CA MET A 53 -7.25 -26.05 7.80
C MET A 53 -8.34 -27.05 7.43
N PRO A 54 -7.98 -28.16 6.76
CA PRO A 54 -8.85 -29.31 6.64
C PRO A 54 -9.47 -29.65 7.97
N TYR A 55 -10.77 -29.93 7.93
CA TYR A 55 -11.61 -30.29 9.07
C TYR A 55 -11.82 -29.16 10.10
N ALA A 56 -11.38 -27.93 9.82
CA ALA A 56 -11.76 -26.76 10.61
C ALA A 56 -13.26 -26.48 10.50
N LEU A 57 -13.88 -26.20 11.65
CA LEU A 57 -15.32 -26.00 11.79
C LEU A 57 -15.71 -24.54 11.50
N HIS A 58 -16.79 -24.36 10.75
CA HIS A 58 -17.38 -23.04 10.54
C HIS A 58 -18.11 -22.59 11.82
N PRO A 59 -17.83 -21.39 12.37
CA PRO A 59 -18.30 -21.00 13.70
C PRO A 59 -19.83 -20.87 13.83
N LYS A 60 -20.54 -20.62 12.73
CA LYS A 60 -22.00 -20.50 12.71
C LYS A 60 -22.75 -21.79 12.36
N THR A 61 -22.22 -22.58 11.43
CA THR A 61 -22.95 -23.71 10.83
C THR A 61 -22.43 -25.04 11.34
N TRP A 62 -21.29 -25.05 12.03
CA TRP A 62 -20.62 -26.26 12.53
C TRP A 62 -20.24 -27.28 11.45
N LEU A 63 -20.34 -26.90 10.17
CA LEU A 63 -19.84 -27.70 9.06
C LEU A 63 -18.31 -27.64 9.02
N ALA A 64 -17.69 -28.78 8.71
CA ALA A 64 -16.27 -28.91 8.59
C ALA A 64 -15.77 -28.64 7.17
N SER A 65 -14.54 -28.11 7.08
CA SER A 65 -13.87 -27.89 5.80
C SER A 65 -13.27 -29.21 5.29
N ILE A 66 -14.02 -30.02 4.54
CA ILE A 66 -13.57 -31.37 4.12
C ILE A 66 -12.81 -31.34 2.77
N PRO A 67 -11.67 -32.06 2.64
CA PRO A 67 -11.03 -32.27 1.34
C PRO A 67 -11.91 -33.10 0.41
N ILE A 68 -12.06 -32.66 -0.83
CA ILE A 68 -12.84 -33.36 -1.87
C ILE A 68 -11.97 -33.63 -3.10
N ALA A 69 -12.20 -34.74 -3.77
CA ALA A 69 -11.56 -35.01 -5.06
C ALA A 69 -12.34 -34.37 -6.21
N LYS A 70 -11.69 -34.17 -7.37
CA LYS A 70 -12.27 -33.43 -8.49
C LYS A 70 -13.52 -34.12 -9.07
N ASP A 71 -13.49 -35.44 -9.11
CA ASP A 71 -14.56 -36.34 -9.55
C ASP A 71 -15.76 -36.41 -8.58
N GLU A 72 -15.57 -36.00 -7.32
CA GLU A 72 -16.65 -35.96 -6.33
C GLU A 72 -17.42 -34.64 -6.31
N LEU A 73 -16.93 -33.63 -7.05
CA LEU A 73 -17.48 -32.28 -7.01
C LEU A 73 -18.96 -32.25 -7.42
N GLU A 74 -19.32 -33.03 -8.44
CA GLU A 74 -20.70 -33.13 -8.93
C GLU A 74 -21.65 -33.77 -7.92
N ASN A 75 -21.15 -34.70 -7.11
CA ASN A 75 -21.92 -35.47 -6.13
C ASN A 75 -21.71 -34.95 -4.69
N PHE A 76 -21.16 -33.76 -4.54
CA PHE A 76 -20.92 -33.17 -3.24
C PHE A 76 -22.22 -32.67 -2.64
N ASP A 77 -22.49 -33.06 -1.39
CA ASP A 77 -23.61 -32.55 -0.62
C ASP A 77 -23.14 -32.04 0.76
N THR A 78 -23.78 -30.98 1.22
CA THR A 78 -23.41 -30.30 2.47
C THR A 78 -23.58 -31.18 3.72
N SER A 79 -24.46 -32.20 3.68
CA SER A 79 -24.61 -33.15 4.79
C SER A 79 -23.34 -33.95 5.08
N LYS A 80 -22.48 -34.16 4.06
CA LYS A 80 -21.18 -34.84 4.21
C LYS A 80 -20.19 -34.04 5.08
N ALA A 81 -20.37 -32.73 5.18
CA ALA A 81 -19.54 -31.84 5.98
C ALA A 81 -20.03 -31.71 7.44
N LYS A 82 -21.13 -32.36 7.82
CA LYS A 82 -21.56 -32.41 9.22
C LYS A 82 -20.59 -33.26 10.04
N VAL A 83 -20.32 -32.85 11.28
CA VAL A 83 -19.39 -33.53 12.19
C VAL A 83 -19.74 -35.01 12.36
N GLU A 84 -21.03 -35.34 12.45
CA GLU A 84 -21.55 -36.71 12.57
C GLU A 84 -21.29 -37.62 11.36
N ASN A 85 -21.15 -37.03 10.16
CA ASN A 85 -20.95 -37.76 8.90
C ASN A 85 -19.50 -37.71 8.42
N LEU A 86 -18.61 -37.11 9.21
CA LEU A 86 -17.28 -36.75 8.77
C LEU A 86 -16.37 -37.97 8.70
N LYS A 87 -15.83 -38.23 7.50
CA LYS A 87 -14.90 -39.33 7.25
C LYS A 87 -13.51 -38.77 6.92
N ILE A 88 -12.51 -39.11 7.73
CA ILE A 88 -11.12 -38.68 7.55
C ILE A 88 -10.39 -39.70 6.67
N GLU A 89 -10.77 -39.76 5.40
CA GLU A 89 -10.19 -40.70 4.44
C GLU A 89 -9.18 -40.04 3.52
N LYS A 90 -9.28 -38.71 3.35
CA LYS A 90 -8.49 -37.96 2.37
C LYS A 90 -7.43 -37.12 3.04
N LYS A 91 -6.20 -37.30 2.58
CA LYS A 91 -5.09 -36.38 2.85
C LYS A 91 -5.30 -35.11 2.02
N PHE A 92 -5.17 -33.94 2.65
CA PHE A 92 -5.18 -32.65 1.96
C PHE A 92 -3.74 -32.25 1.64
N LEU A 93 -3.47 -31.84 0.39
CA LEU A 93 -2.12 -31.50 -0.08
C LEU A 93 -1.09 -32.61 0.21
N ASN A 94 -1.38 -33.84 -0.24
CA ASN A 94 -0.45 -34.97 -0.15
C ASN A 94 0.73 -34.88 -1.15
N THR A 95 1.25 -33.67 -1.36
CA THR A 95 2.43 -33.38 -2.17
C THR A 95 3.68 -33.23 -1.32
N ALA A 96 3.54 -33.13 0.01
CA ALA A 96 4.67 -32.98 0.94
C ALA A 96 5.67 -34.15 0.88
N GLU A 97 5.21 -35.35 0.54
CA GLU A 97 6.09 -36.53 0.35
C GLU A 97 6.91 -36.46 -0.96
N LYS A 98 6.56 -35.58 -1.92
CA LYS A 98 7.21 -35.50 -3.23
C LYS A 98 8.34 -34.47 -3.31
N PHE A 99 8.35 -33.49 -2.41
CA PHE A 99 9.28 -32.36 -2.47
C PHE A 99 9.76 -31.99 -1.07
N GLU A 100 10.75 -32.74 -0.58
CA GLU A 100 11.46 -32.36 0.65
C GLU A 100 12.10 -30.97 0.45
N ASN A 101 12.03 -30.12 1.47
CA ASN A 101 12.65 -28.79 1.52
C ASN A 101 12.14 -27.72 0.53
N GLU A 102 11.19 -27.99 -0.35
CA GLU A 102 10.69 -27.00 -1.34
C GLU A 102 10.26 -25.67 -0.68
N ALA A 103 9.56 -25.72 0.45
CA ALA A 103 9.15 -24.52 1.19
C ALA A 103 10.36 -23.74 1.74
N THR A 104 11.40 -24.45 2.19
CA THR A 104 12.64 -23.86 2.69
C THR A 104 13.44 -23.23 1.54
N GLU A 105 13.53 -23.92 0.40
CA GLU A 105 14.20 -23.43 -0.80
C GLU A 105 13.51 -22.19 -1.36
N LEU A 106 12.18 -22.21 -1.47
CA LEU A 106 11.39 -21.05 -1.89
C LEU A 106 11.62 -19.85 -0.95
N LEU A 107 11.64 -20.11 0.36
CA LEU A 107 11.91 -19.08 1.36
C LEU A 107 13.32 -18.49 1.19
N GLN A 108 14.33 -19.32 1.04
CA GLN A 108 15.72 -18.91 0.85
C GLN A 108 15.88 -18.10 -0.45
N ALA A 109 15.36 -18.62 -1.57
CA ALA A 109 15.42 -17.96 -2.87
C ALA A 109 14.74 -16.59 -2.85
N ALA A 110 13.58 -16.48 -2.21
CA ALA A 110 12.87 -15.22 -2.06
C ALA A 110 13.65 -14.21 -1.21
N PHE A 111 14.31 -14.66 -0.14
CA PHE A 111 15.15 -13.81 0.70
C PHE A 111 16.40 -13.32 -0.02
N ASP A 112 17.10 -14.20 -0.73
CA ASP A 112 18.29 -13.86 -1.50
C ASP A 112 17.98 -12.85 -2.61
N TRP A 113 16.86 -13.06 -3.31
CA TRP A 113 16.34 -12.11 -4.29
C TRP A 113 16.04 -10.75 -3.66
N ALA A 114 15.36 -10.71 -2.52
CA ALA A 114 15.03 -9.46 -1.85
C ALA A 114 16.27 -8.71 -1.35
N GLN A 115 17.33 -9.42 -0.94
CA GLN A 115 18.59 -8.77 -0.58
C GLN A 115 19.28 -8.14 -1.79
N LYS A 116 19.30 -8.84 -2.93
CA LYS A 116 19.86 -8.33 -4.20
C LYS A 116 19.07 -7.13 -4.74
N ASP A 117 17.74 -7.23 -4.74
CA ASP A 117 16.86 -6.12 -5.15
C ASP A 117 16.99 -4.91 -4.21
N ALA A 118 17.18 -5.14 -2.90
CA ALA A 118 17.42 -4.05 -1.94
C ALA A 118 18.78 -3.36 -2.14
N THR A 119 19.85 -4.10 -2.52
CA THR A 119 21.15 -3.50 -2.83
C THR A 119 21.12 -2.74 -4.16
N GLU A 120 20.40 -3.23 -5.17
CA GLU A 120 20.18 -2.51 -6.43
C GLU A 120 19.32 -1.25 -6.24
N LYS A 121 18.23 -1.33 -5.48
CA LYS A 121 17.39 -0.17 -5.14
C LYS A 121 18.11 0.85 -4.27
N LYS A 122 19.06 0.44 -3.43
CA LYS A 122 19.93 1.37 -2.66
C LYS A 122 20.86 2.20 -3.54
N LYS A 123 21.21 1.75 -4.75
CA LYS A 123 22.02 2.54 -5.71
C LYS A 123 21.21 3.68 -6.34
N ILE A 124 19.89 3.57 -6.39
CA ILE A 124 18.99 4.69 -6.71
C ILE A 124 18.86 5.50 -5.43
N SER A 125 19.65 6.56 -5.29
CA SER A 125 19.53 7.48 -4.17
C SER A 125 18.11 8.04 -4.11
N ILE A 126 17.27 7.49 -3.22
CA ILE A 126 16.00 8.11 -2.87
C ILE A 126 16.40 9.39 -2.13
N GLU A 127 16.45 10.51 -2.85
CA GLU A 127 16.52 11.82 -2.20
C GLU A 127 15.39 11.86 -1.18
N GLU A 128 15.75 11.96 0.09
CA GLU A 128 14.79 11.97 1.17
C GLU A 128 13.83 13.15 0.94
N PHE A 129 12.54 12.83 0.78
CA PHE A 129 11.52 13.83 0.53
C PHE A 129 11.46 14.81 1.70
N LYS A 130 11.99 16.03 1.47
CA LYS A 130 11.95 17.10 2.46
C LYS A 130 10.63 17.85 2.33
N LEU A 131 9.91 17.96 3.44
CA LEU A 131 8.70 18.77 3.52
C LEU A 131 9.02 20.23 3.17
N PRO A 132 8.08 20.95 2.52
CA PRO A 132 8.18 22.40 2.38
C PRO A 132 8.35 23.08 3.75
N ILE A 133 9.17 24.14 3.80
CA ILE A 133 9.41 24.91 5.03
C ILE A 133 8.16 25.70 5.46
N SER A 134 7.31 26.04 4.50
CA SER A 134 6.07 26.79 4.70
C SER A 134 4.91 26.10 4.01
N ALA A 135 3.72 26.22 4.60
CA ALA A 135 2.47 25.75 4.05
C ALA A 135 2.25 26.28 2.63
N ILE A 136 2.00 25.38 1.68
CA ILE A 136 1.64 25.78 0.31
C ILE A 136 0.14 26.14 0.29
N PRO A 137 -0.20 27.34 -0.22
CA PRO A 137 -1.57 27.86 -0.14
C PRO A 137 -2.52 27.23 -1.18
N PRO A 138 -3.85 27.37 -0.98
CA PRO A 138 -4.89 26.64 -1.74
C PRO A 138 -4.87 26.81 -3.26
N GLU A 139 -4.35 27.91 -3.81
CA GLU A 139 -4.28 28.18 -5.24
C GLU A 139 -3.43 27.16 -6.03
N PHE A 140 -2.53 26.46 -5.34
CA PHE A 140 -1.70 25.40 -5.92
C PHE A 140 -2.30 23.99 -5.72
N TRP A 141 -3.48 23.88 -5.13
CA TRP A 141 -4.08 22.58 -4.84
C TRP A 141 -4.71 21.97 -6.10
N PRO A 142 -4.78 20.63 -6.18
CA PRO A 142 -5.44 19.96 -7.30
C PRO A 142 -6.96 20.06 -7.20
N PRO A 143 -7.67 19.90 -8.33
CA PRO A 143 -9.12 19.96 -8.38
C PRO A 143 -9.79 18.98 -7.40
N CYS A 144 -9.23 17.79 -7.20
CA CYS A 144 -9.79 16.82 -6.26
C CYS A 144 -9.78 17.30 -4.79
N MET A 145 -8.79 18.09 -4.38
CA MET A 145 -8.78 18.68 -3.03
C MET A 145 -9.86 19.75 -2.92
N HIS A 146 -9.97 20.64 -3.92
CA HIS A 146 -11.04 21.64 -3.93
C HIS A 146 -12.44 21.01 -3.89
N ASN A 147 -12.65 19.90 -4.61
CA ASN A 147 -13.92 19.17 -4.56
C ASN A 147 -14.20 18.60 -3.17
N ILE A 148 -13.19 18.01 -2.51
CA ILE A 148 -13.32 17.57 -1.11
C ILE A 148 -13.72 18.74 -0.20
N LEU A 149 -13.11 19.91 -0.37
CA LEU A 149 -13.35 21.08 0.48
C LEU A 149 -14.77 21.65 0.41
N ARG A 150 -15.53 21.35 -0.64
CA ARG A 150 -16.94 21.76 -0.77
C ARG A 150 -17.87 21.02 0.19
N GLY A 151 -17.38 19.98 0.85
CA GLY A 151 -18.18 19.08 1.68
C GLY A 151 -18.55 17.83 0.88
N LEU A 152 -18.80 16.74 1.61
CA LEU A 152 -19.02 15.41 1.05
C LEU A 152 -20.23 14.71 1.69
N GLU A 153 -20.97 13.99 0.86
CA GLU A 153 -21.99 13.06 1.31
C GLU A 153 -21.35 11.70 1.69
N ASP A 154 -20.62 11.09 0.75
CA ASP A 154 -19.80 9.89 0.94
C ASP A 154 -18.28 10.20 0.90
N GLY A 155 -17.46 9.35 1.50
CA GLY A 155 -16.01 9.47 1.47
C GLY A 155 -15.43 10.35 2.57
N LYS A 156 -16.23 10.79 3.55
CA LYS A 156 -15.81 11.67 4.65
C LYS A 156 -14.62 11.14 5.43
N LYS A 157 -14.68 9.90 5.93
CA LYS A 157 -13.57 9.25 6.67
C LYS A 157 -12.31 9.07 5.80
N ARG A 158 -12.50 8.70 4.53
CA ARG A 158 -11.39 8.58 3.56
C ARG A 158 -10.74 9.95 3.32
N SER A 159 -11.55 11.00 3.26
CA SER A 159 -11.11 12.38 3.04
C SER A 159 -10.41 12.98 4.24
N VAL A 160 -10.79 12.63 5.49
CA VAL A 160 -10.00 13.02 6.68
C VAL A 160 -8.56 12.51 6.55
N PHE A 161 -8.39 11.23 6.19
CA PHE A 161 -7.06 10.67 5.97
C PHE A 161 -6.31 11.32 4.80
N VAL A 162 -6.99 11.53 3.67
CA VAL A 162 -6.43 12.20 2.48
C VAL A 162 -5.97 13.62 2.82
N LEU A 163 -6.82 14.44 3.45
CA LEU A 163 -6.51 15.82 3.81
C LEU A 163 -5.38 15.89 4.85
N THR A 164 -5.41 15.02 5.86
CA THR A 164 -4.36 14.98 6.89
C THR A 164 -3.00 14.69 6.26
N THR A 165 -2.91 13.64 5.45
CA THR A 165 -1.65 13.25 4.79
C THR A 165 -1.24 14.29 3.75
N TYR A 166 -2.16 14.79 2.94
CA TYR A 166 -1.89 15.81 1.93
C TYR A 166 -1.34 17.11 2.53
N LEU A 167 -2.05 17.72 3.50
CA LEU A 167 -1.68 18.98 4.13
C LEU A 167 -0.33 18.89 4.83
N HIS A 168 -0.10 17.79 5.55
CA HIS A 168 1.18 17.55 6.22
C HIS A 168 2.32 17.51 5.20
N ASN A 169 2.14 16.82 4.07
CA ASN A 169 3.17 16.74 3.01
C ASN A 169 3.42 18.05 2.25
N ILE A 170 2.50 19.03 2.32
CA ILE A 170 2.67 20.36 1.70
C ILE A 170 3.05 21.45 2.72
N GLY A 171 3.52 21.07 3.91
CA GLY A 171 4.15 21.96 4.89
C GLY A 171 3.21 22.61 5.90
N TRP A 172 1.96 22.12 6.04
CA TRP A 172 1.06 22.58 7.09
C TRP A 172 1.44 21.99 8.45
N LYS A 173 1.32 22.78 9.52
CA LYS A 173 1.60 22.33 10.88
C LYS A 173 0.43 21.53 11.44
N LYS A 174 0.74 20.64 12.40
CA LYS A 174 -0.23 19.76 13.05
C LYS A 174 -1.49 20.50 13.53
N ASP A 175 -1.31 21.56 14.31
CA ASP A 175 -2.43 22.30 14.90
C ASP A 175 -3.28 23.04 13.85
N ASP A 176 -2.66 23.51 12.77
CA ASP A 176 -3.36 24.15 11.64
C ASP A 176 -4.21 23.12 10.87
N ILE A 177 -3.67 21.91 10.68
CA ILE A 177 -4.37 20.81 10.03
C ILE A 177 -5.59 20.39 10.87
N GLU A 178 -5.44 20.29 12.19
CA GLU A 178 -6.55 19.92 13.08
C GLU A 178 -7.69 20.93 12.97
N ARG A 179 -7.39 22.23 13.14
CA ARG A 179 -8.40 23.30 13.01
C ARG A 179 -9.06 23.28 11.63
N PHE A 180 -8.27 23.09 10.58
CA PHE A 180 -8.76 23.03 9.21
C PHE A 180 -9.72 21.85 9.00
N LEU A 181 -9.39 20.66 9.52
CA LEU A 181 -10.22 19.46 9.39
C LEU A 181 -11.55 19.59 10.14
N LEU A 182 -11.54 20.19 11.33
CA LEU A 182 -12.76 20.44 12.11
C LEU A 182 -13.69 21.40 11.37
N SER A 183 -13.16 22.52 10.89
CA SER A 183 -13.93 23.49 10.09
C SER A 183 -14.44 22.89 8.77
N TRP A 184 -13.63 22.08 8.09
CA TRP A 184 -14.08 21.37 6.90
C TRP A 184 -15.20 20.38 7.21
N ASN A 185 -15.14 19.69 8.34
CA ASN A 185 -16.11 18.68 8.71
C ASN A 185 -17.52 19.25 8.94
N GLU A 186 -17.64 20.52 9.36
CA GLU A 186 -18.93 21.23 9.49
C GLU A 186 -19.66 21.39 8.15
N LYS A 187 -18.93 21.41 7.03
CA LYS A 187 -19.50 21.50 5.68
C LYS A 187 -20.11 20.18 5.21
N ASN A 188 -19.77 19.07 5.87
CA ASN A 188 -20.28 17.75 5.53
C ASN A 188 -21.68 17.53 6.11
N LYS A 189 -22.58 16.90 5.36
CA LYS A 189 -23.96 16.60 5.81
C LYS A 189 -24.22 15.09 5.81
N PRO A 190 -24.52 14.45 6.96
CA PRO A 190 -24.21 14.93 8.31
C PRO A 190 -22.69 14.99 8.55
N PRO A 191 -22.21 15.84 9.48
CA PRO A 191 -20.80 15.89 9.85
C PRO A 191 -20.37 14.59 10.53
N LEU A 192 -19.09 14.26 10.44
CA LEU A 192 -18.52 13.18 11.26
C LEU A 192 -18.49 13.60 12.73
N ARG A 193 -18.63 12.64 13.65
CA ARG A 193 -18.36 12.91 15.07
C ARG A 193 -16.92 13.39 15.23
N GLU A 194 -16.74 14.47 15.98
CA GLU A 194 -15.43 15.11 16.17
C GLU A 194 -14.34 14.13 16.63
N ASN A 195 -14.66 13.26 17.59
CA ASN A 195 -13.73 12.23 18.07
C ASN A 195 -13.21 11.31 16.96
N ILE A 196 -14.02 11.00 15.93
CA ILE A 196 -13.57 10.19 14.79
C ILE A 196 -12.52 10.96 13.98
N VAL A 197 -12.74 12.25 13.74
CA VAL A 197 -11.80 13.12 13.02
C VAL A 197 -10.49 13.20 13.79
N LYS A 198 -10.55 13.50 15.09
CA LYS A 198 -9.38 13.60 15.98
C LYS A 198 -8.57 12.31 16.06
N LEU A 199 -9.22 11.17 16.31
CA LEU A 199 -8.52 9.87 16.41
C LEU A 199 -7.81 9.51 15.10
N GLN A 200 -8.45 9.76 13.95
CA GLN A 200 -7.86 9.46 12.65
C GLN A 200 -6.69 10.38 12.32
N PHE A 201 -6.82 11.66 12.66
CA PHE A 201 -5.78 12.68 12.55
C PHE A 201 -4.56 12.34 13.42
N GLU A 202 -4.75 12.11 14.72
CA GLU A 202 -3.67 11.81 15.67
C GLU A 202 -2.87 10.57 15.27
N GLY A 203 -3.56 9.54 14.77
CA GLY A 203 -2.92 8.32 14.28
C GLY A 203 -1.87 8.57 13.19
N GLN A 204 -2.02 9.62 12.36
CA GLN A 204 -1.06 9.94 11.31
C GLN A 204 0.23 10.57 11.84
N PHE A 205 0.15 11.28 12.97
CA PHE A 205 1.30 11.96 13.58
C PHE A 205 2.07 11.09 14.57
N LYS A 206 1.60 9.87 14.88
CA LYS A 206 2.34 8.88 15.68
C LYS A 206 3.53 8.26 14.92
N ARG A 207 3.59 8.43 13.60
CA ARG A 207 4.67 7.87 12.75
C ARG A 207 5.85 8.82 12.71
N GLN A 208 7.07 8.29 12.71
CA GLN A 208 8.29 9.11 12.59
C GLN A 208 8.38 9.87 11.25
N LYS A 209 7.82 9.31 10.17
CA LYS A 209 7.79 9.93 8.84
C LYS A 209 6.35 10.22 8.41
N PRO A 210 6.10 11.38 7.78
CA PRO A 210 4.81 11.68 7.15
C PRO A 210 4.41 10.58 6.18
N GLN A 211 3.20 10.05 6.35
CA GLN A 211 2.64 9.14 5.36
C GLN A 211 2.26 9.92 4.10
N MET A 212 2.65 9.41 2.93
CA MET A 212 2.24 10.01 1.66
C MET A 212 0.74 9.88 1.44
N ALA A 213 0.15 10.90 0.81
CA ALA A 213 -1.23 10.83 0.34
C ALA A 213 -1.39 9.69 -0.69
N PRO A 214 -2.57 9.03 -0.74
CA PRO A 214 -2.85 7.99 -1.72
C PRO A 214 -2.53 8.38 -3.17
N ASN A 215 -2.18 7.37 -3.98
CA ASN A 215 -2.05 7.58 -5.42
C ASN A 215 -3.42 7.79 -6.07
N CYS A 216 -3.44 8.54 -7.17
CA CYS A 216 -4.64 8.88 -7.93
C CYS A 216 -5.36 7.65 -8.51
N ASP A 217 -4.61 6.58 -8.82
CA ASP A 217 -5.16 5.34 -9.38
C ASP A 217 -5.76 4.38 -8.35
N ASN A 218 -5.64 4.70 -7.06
CA ASN A 218 -6.26 3.89 -6.02
C ASN A 218 -7.78 4.12 -5.99
N MET A 219 -8.54 3.14 -6.48
CA MET A 219 -10.00 3.15 -6.53
C MET A 219 -10.68 3.25 -5.15
N GLY A 220 -9.96 3.02 -4.05
CA GLY A 220 -10.50 3.29 -2.71
C GLY A 220 -10.64 4.78 -2.37
N TYR A 221 -10.00 5.68 -3.14
CA TYR A 221 -9.93 7.11 -2.85
C TYR A 221 -10.59 7.97 -3.94
N TYR A 222 -9.86 8.89 -4.55
CA TYR A 222 -10.39 10.03 -5.31
C TYR A 222 -11.41 9.66 -6.39
N LYS A 223 -11.09 8.65 -7.21
CA LYS A 223 -12.00 8.15 -8.27
C LYS A 223 -13.18 7.39 -7.65
N GLY A 224 -12.94 6.61 -6.59
CA GLY A 224 -13.92 5.72 -5.98
C GLY A 224 -15.09 6.40 -5.27
N TYR A 225 -14.94 7.65 -4.85
CA TYR A 225 -16.05 8.43 -4.27
C TYR A 225 -16.31 9.74 -5.03
N GLY A 226 -15.92 9.79 -6.32
CA GLY A 226 -16.40 10.80 -7.25
C GLY A 226 -15.80 12.21 -7.11
N VAL A 227 -14.70 12.40 -6.38
CA VAL A 227 -14.06 13.72 -6.22
C VAL A 227 -12.99 14.02 -7.27
N CYS A 228 -12.59 13.03 -8.09
CA CYS A 228 -11.56 13.18 -9.09
C CYS A 228 -12.11 13.82 -10.38
N THR A 229 -11.85 15.12 -10.56
CA THR A 229 -12.10 15.84 -11.83
C THR A 229 -10.76 16.29 -12.40
N PRO A 230 -10.06 15.46 -13.19
CA PRO A 230 -8.69 15.74 -13.61
C PRO A 230 -8.60 16.96 -14.54
N ASP A 231 -7.55 17.74 -14.37
CA ASP A 231 -7.14 18.80 -15.31
C ASP A 231 -5.95 18.35 -16.17
N SER A 232 -5.42 19.23 -17.03
CA SER A 232 -4.26 18.94 -17.88
C SER A 232 -2.98 18.60 -17.10
N PHE A 233 -2.86 19.07 -15.85
CA PHE A 233 -1.70 18.82 -15.01
C PHE A 233 -1.77 17.45 -14.31
N CYS A 234 -2.99 16.96 -14.04
CA CYS A 234 -3.24 15.64 -13.45
C CYS A 234 -2.67 14.47 -14.28
N ALA A 235 -2.53 14.61 -15.60
CA ALA A 235 -1.96 13.56 -16.45
C ALA A 235 -0.47 13.26 -16.15
N THR A 236 0.22 14.18 -15.47
CA THR A 236 1.67 14.10 -15.27
C THR A 236 2.07 13.69 -13.84
N ILE A 237 1.11 13.36 -12.98
CA ILE A 237 1.33 13.15 -11.54
C ILE A 237 0.77 11.82 -11.06
N LYS A 238 1.42 11.23 -10.05
CA LYS A 238 0.98 9.97 -9.42
C LYS A 238 0.05 10.19 -8.23
N ASN A 239 0.18 11.33 -7.55
CA ASN A 239 -0.57 11.67 -6.34
C ASN A 239 -0.75 13.20 -6.23
N PRO A 240 -1.73 13.68 -5.44
CA PRO A 240 -2.03 15.11 -5.34
C PRO A 240 -0.93 15.94 -4.67
N VAL A 241 -0.08 15.35 -3.83
CA VAL A 241 1.06 16.08 -3.25
C VAL A 241 2.03 16.50 -4.36
N THR A 242 2.35 15.59 -5.28
CA THR A 242 3.22 15.88 -6.43
C THR A 242 2.63 16.96 -7.32
N TYR A 243 1.30 16.99 -7.50
CA TYR A 243 0.61 18.07 -8.21
C TYR A 243 0.98 19.42 -7.61
N THR A 244 0.73 19.60 -6.31
CA THR A 244 0.91 20.88 -5.64
C THR A 244 2.36 21.32 -5.59
N LEU A 245 3.27 20.41 -5.32
CA LEU A 245 4.70 20.72 -5.30
C LEU A 245 5.21 21.13 -6.67
N ARG A 246 4.81 20.45 -7.75
CA ARG A 246 5.26 20.81 -9.11
C ARG A 246 4.66 22.13 -9.55
N LYS A 247 3.36 22.35 -9.30
CA LYS A 247 2.68 23.62 -9.63
C LYS A 247 3.28 24.79 -8.87
N PHE A 248 3.55 24.62 -7.57
CA PHE A 248 4.21 25.62 -6.74
C PHE A 248 5.65 25.91 -7.21
N ARG A 249 6.45 24.88 -7.52
CA ARG A 249 7.81 25.06 -8.03
C ARG A 249 7.85 25.79 -9.38
N ALA A 250 6.91 25.50 -10.28
CA ALA A 250 6.81 26.16 -11.58
C ALA A 250 6.50 27.67 -11.46
N ALA A 251 5.77 28.06 -10.41
CA ALA A 251 5.43 29.47 -10.14
C ALA A 251 6.55 30.25 -9.43
N GLN A 252 7.57 29.58 -8.87
CA GLN A 252 8.67 30.26 -8.19
C GLN A 252 9.72 30.77 -9.20
N PRO A 253 10.22 32.02 -9.06
CA PRO A 253 11.25 32.54 -9.94
C PRO A 253 12.56 31.73 -9.79
N LYS A 254 13.14 31.29 -10.93
CA LYS A 254 14.35 30.43 -11.03
C LYS A 254 15.58 30.90 -10.23
N LYS A 255 15.62 32.15 -9.73
CA LYS A 255 16.76 32.75 -9.00
C LYS A 255 16.96 32.26 -7.55
N LYS A 256 16.01 31.57 -6.90
CA LYS A 256 16.17 31.09 -5.50
C LYS A 256 16.68 29.65 -5.35
N LEU A 257 16.62 28.81 -6.38
CA LEU A 257 17.04 27.39 -6.31
C LEU A 257 18.58 27.24 -6.36
N LEU A 258 19.26 28.00 -7.22
CA LEU A 258 20.72 27.92 -7.39
C LEU A 258 21.54 28.41 -6.19
N LYS A 259 20.98 29.28 -5.32
CA LYS A 259 21.64 29.71 -4.07
C LYS A 259 21.57 28.65 -2.95
N LYS A 260 20.63 27.71 -3.01
CA LYS A 260 20.45 26.66 -1.99
C LYS A 260 21.29 25.41 -2.26
N GLU A 261 21.44 25.02 -3.54
CA GLU A 261 22.26 23.87 -3.94
C GLU A 261 23.76 24.05 -3.65
N ARG A 262 24.27 25.30 -3.66
CA ARG A 262 25.68 25.59 -3.36
C ARG A 262 26.09 25.36 -1.89
N LYS A 263 25.16 25.24 -0.94
CA LYS A 263 25.49 25.04 0.48
C LYS A 263 25.49 23.57 0.93
N THR A 264 25.30 22.60 0.04
CA THR A 264 25.23 21.16 0.41
C THR A 264 26.02 20.23 -0.53
N ARG A 265 27.13 20.69 -1.10
CA ARG A 265 28.20 19.77 -1.53
C ARG A 265 29.17 19.58 -0.37
N VAL A 266 28.87 18.62 0.49
CA VAL A 266 29.89 18.00 1.35
C VAL A 266 30.85 17.29 0.39
N ARG A 267 32.11 17.75 0.34
CA ARG A 267 33.20 17.06 -0.37
C ARG A 267 33.39 15.69 0.29
N THR A 268 33.00 14.61 -0.38
CA THR A 268 33.38 13.25 0.01
C THR A 268 34.71 12.92 -0.67
N GLY A 269 35.74 12.64 0.15
CA GLY A 269 37.14 12.41 -0.26
C GLY A 269 37.41 11.03 -0.85
N TYR A 270 36.73 10.68 -1.94
CA TYR A 270 37.01 9.48 -2.73
C TYR A 270 37.18 9.86 -4.20
N ASP A 271 38.14 9.24 -4.89
CA ASP A 271 38.31 9.43 -6.32
C ASP A 271 37.30 8.59 -7.14
N GLU A 272 37.36 8.72 -8.47
CA GLU A 272 36.44 8.09 -9.42
C GLU A 272 36.48 6.54 -9.41
N TYR A 273 37.42 5.95 -8.68
CA TYR A 273 37.54 4.51 -8.45
C TYR A 273 37.18 4.08 -7.02
N GLY A 274 36.74 5.01 -6.17
CA GLY A 274 36.22 4.71 -4.83
C GLY A 274 37.29 4.44 -3.77
N LEU A 275 38.54 4.87 -3.96
CA LEU A 275 39.60 4.75 -2.96
C LEU A 275 39.75 6.06 -2.16
N MET A 276 39.95 5.93 -0.84
CA MET A 276 40.23 7.08 0.04
C MET A 276 41.52 7.75 -0.42
N LYS A 277 41.45 9.05 -0.76
CA LYS A 277 42.67 9.84 -0.99
C LYS A 277 43.42 9.95 0.35
N ARG A 278 44.63 9.40 0.42
CA ARG A 278 45.55 9.60 1.56
C ARG A 278 45.91 11.07 1.72
#